data_AF-A0A957SCN6-F1
#
_entry.id   AF-A0A957SCN6-F1
#
_cell.length_a   1.000
_cell.length_b   1.000
_cell.length_c   1.000
_cell.angle_alpha   90.00
_cell.angle_beta   90.00
_cell.angle_gamma   90.00
#
_symmetry.space_group_name_H-M   'P 1'
#
loop_
_entity.id
_entity.type
_entity.pdbx_description
1 polymer ?
#
loop_
_entity_poly.entity_id
_entity_poly.type
_entity_poly.pdbx_seq_one_letter_code
_entity_poly.pdbx_strand_id
1 'polypeptide(L)'
;MHTHHPTGNAAHELVQRMGEAANNFLASLSTDQRAKAQRDFTDELERTAWHYFPILRRGLPLGEMDRHQERLAQRLLATGLSREGWVTTTTIMGLERTLDGIEGWTAMPNWWRDANIYFVTIFGQPDGKQPWGWRFDGHHVCLNYTIVDGQIVAPTPTFFG
;
A
#
# COMPACT_ATOMS: atom_id res chain seq x y z
N MET A 1 -12.78 20.56 -5.42
CA MET A 1 -11.86 19.78 -4.57
C MET A 1 -10.44 20.26 -4.91
N HIS A 2 -9.83 21.08 -4.04
CA HIS A 2 -8.54 21.71 -4.33
C HIS A 2 -7.41 20.69 -4.18
N THR A 3 -6.83 20.25 -5.29
CA THR A 3 -5.59 19.46 -5.30
C THR A 3 -4.41 20.39 -5.12
N HIS A 4 -4.00 20.65 -3.87
CA HIS A 4 -2.68 21.22 -3.63
C HIS A 4 -1.63 20.16 -3.96
N HIS A 5 -1.03 20.23 -5.15
CA HIS A 5 0.25 19.58 -5.39
C HIS A 5 1.30 20.37 -4.58
N PRO A 6 1.98 19.75 -3.60
CA PRO A 6 3.10 20.40 -2.95
C PRO A 6 4.16 20.68 -4.02
N THR A 7 4.60 21.93 -4.16
CA THR A 7 5.71 22.30 -5.05
C THR A 7 6.94 22.65 -4.22
N GLY A 8 8.13 22.25 -4.67
CA GLY A 8 9.40 22.58 -3.99
C GLY A 8 9.61 21.82 -2.67
N ASN A 9 9.99 22.53 -1.61
CA ASN A 9 10.42 21.96 -0.32
C ASN A 9 9.37 21.02 0.32
N ALA A 10 8.08 21.35 0.18
CA ALA A 10 6.99 20.54 0.74
C ALA A 10 6.84 19.17 0.06
N ALA A 11 7.18 19.03 -1.23
CA ALA A 11 7.19 17.74 -1.90
C ALA A 11 8.36 16.88 -1.42
N HIS A 12 9.52 17.50 -1.21
CA HIS A 12 10.70 16.82 -0.69
C HIS A 12 10.47 16.33 0.74
N GLU A 13 9.90 17.16 1.61
CA GLU A 13 9.49 16.77 2.97
C GLU A 13 8.47 15.62 2.95
N LEU A 14 7.50 15.64 2.03
CA LEU A 14 6.55 14.54 1.87
C LEU A 14 7.25 13.23 1.50
N VAL A 15 8.15 13.26 0.52
CA VAL A 15 8.91 12.09 0.09
C VAL A 15 9.82 11.56 1.20
N GLN A 16 10.44 12.45 1.98
CA GLN A 16 11.21 12.06 3.17
C GLN A 16 10.34 11.33 4.19
N ARG A 17 9.15 11.86 4.52
CA ARG A 17 8.20 11.20 5.42
C ARG A 17 7.74 9.84 4.89
N MET A 18 7.49 9.71 3.59
CA MET A 18 7.18 8.43 2.95
C MET A 18 8.33 7.43 3.14
N GLY A 19 9.56 7.87 2.87
CA GLY A 19 10.76 7.03 2.99
C GLY A 19 11.02 6.58 4.42
N GLU A 20 10.88 7.49 5.39
CA GLU A 20 10.98 7.17 6.83
C GLU A 20 9.92 6.14 7.24
N ALA A 21 8.66 6.33 6.84
CA ALA A 21 7.59 5.39 7.15
C ALA A 21 7.85 4.00 6.53
N ALA A 22 8.31 3.95 5.28
CA ALA A 22 8.65 2.70 4.60
C ALA A 22 9.84 1.99 5.26
N ASN A 23 10.90 2.72 5.62
CA ASN A 23 12.05 2.16 6.34
C ASN A 23 11.64 1.62 7.71
N ASN A 24 10.84 2.37 8.47
CA ASN A 24 10.35 1.93 9.77
C ASN A 24 9.51 0.66 9.66
N PHE A 25 8.64 0.58 8.65
CA PHE A 25 7.89 -0.64 8.34
C PHE A 25 8.84 -1.80 8.03
N LEU A 26 9.75 -1.66 7.06
CA LEU A 26 10.69 -2.71 6.67
C LEU A 26 11.61 -3.18 7.81
N ALA A 27 11.99 -2.28 8.72
CA ALA A 27 12.83 -2.58 9.87
C ALA A 27 12.09 -3.39 10.95
N SER A 28 10.75 -3.33 10.97
CA SER A 28 9.91 -4.08 11.92
C SER A 28 9.63 -5.52 11.48
N LEU A 29 9.95 -5.88 10.24
CA LEU A 29 9.62 -7.17 9.65
C LEU A 29 10.67 -8.23 9.99
N SER A 30 10.22 -9.48 10.16
CA SER A 30 11.12 -10.63 10.14
C SER A 30 11.75 -10.80 8.76
N THR A 31 12.79 -11.62 8.64
CA THR A 31 13.43 -11.94 7.36
C THR A 31 12.42 -12.48 6.33
N ASP A 32 11.52 -13.37 6.75
CA ASP A 32 10.53 -13.98 5.87
C ASP A 32 9.47 -12.98 5.42
N GLN A 33 8.99 -12.13 6.34
CA GLN A 33 8.06 -11.06 6.04
C GLN A 33 8.68 -10.04 5.10
N ARG A 34 9.95 -9.68 5.32
CA ARG A 34 10.70 -8.74 4.47
C ARG A 34 10.89 -9.28 3.06
N ALA A 35 11.11 -10.59 2.91
CA ALA A 35 11.20 -11.25 1.61
C ALA A 35 9.87 -11.22 0.82
N LYS A 36 8.72 -11.15 1.52
CA LYS A 36 7.40 -10.93 0.89
C LYS A 36 7.14 -9.46 0.58
N ALA A 37 7.53 -8.57 1.49
CA ALA A 37 7.22 -7.15 1.43
C ALA A 37 8.13 -6.35 0.50
N GLN A 38 9.38 -6.77 0.27
CA GLN A 38 10.34 -6.00 -0.52
C GLN A 38 10.70 -6.70 -1.83
N ARG A 39 10.76 -5.93 -2.92
CA ARG A 39 11.20 -6.36 -4.25
C ARG A 39 12.15 -5.36 -4.86
N ASP A 40 12.87 -5.77 -5.90
CA ASP A 40 13.68 -4.85 -6.68
C ASP A 40 12.81 -3.85 -7.45
N PHE A 41 13.30 -2.61 -7.57
CA PHE A 41 12.59 -1.57 -8.32
C PHE A 41 12.45 -1.92 -9.81
N THR A 42 13.40 -2.68 -10.35
CA THR A 42 13.44 -3.12 -11.75
C THR A 42 12.52 -4.30 -12.04
N ASP A 43 11.76 -4.81 -11.06
CA ASP A 43 10.71 -5.80 -11.28
C ASP A 43 9.50 -5.14 -11.96
N GLU A 44 9.62 -4.83 -13.24
CA GLU A 44 8.60 -4.12 -14.01
C GLU A 44 7.28 -4.89 -14.09
N LEU A 45 7.36 -6.23 -14.19
CA LEU A 45 6.18 -7.08 -14.23
C LEU A 45 5.34 -6.90 -12.96
N GLU A 46 5.96 -6.95 -11.79
CA GLU A 46 5.22 -6.80 -10.54
C GLU A 46 4.84 -5.34 -10.26
N ARG A 47 5.73 -4.37 -10.56
CA ARG A 47 5.48 -2.95 -10.30
C ARG A 47 4.31 -2.40 -11.12
N THR A 48 4.06 -2.98 -12.30
CA THR A 48 2.95 -2.62 -13.20
C THR A 48 1.78 -3.59 -13.14
N ALA A 49 1.91 -4.74 -12.46
CA ALA A 49 0.81 -5.67 -12.22
C ALA A 49 -0.22 -5.03 -11.28
N TRP A 50 -1.44 -4.86 -11.78
CA TRP A 50 -2.57 -4.41 -10.98
C TRP A 50 -3.85 -5.08 -11.47
N HIS A 51 -4.72 -5.44 -10.53
CA HIS A 51 -5.97 -6.13 -10.80
C HIS A 51 -7.06 -5.60 -9.87
N TYR A 52 -8.22 -5.26 -10.42
CA TYR A 52 -9.41 -4.90 -9.63
C TYR A 52 -10.20 -6.14 -9.20
N PHE A 53 -10.06 -7.26 -9.89
CA PHE A 53 -10.74 -8.50 -9.51
C PHE A 53 -9.95 -9.25 -8.43
N PRO A 54 -10.62 -10.13 -7.66
CA PRO A 54 -9.96 -10.89 -6.61
C PRO A 54 -8.93 -11.89 -7.15
N ILE A 55 -7.69 -11.74 -6.68
CA ILE A 55 -6.56 -12.64 -6.90
C ILE A 55 -5.69 -12.64 -5.63
N LEU A 56 -4.87 -13.68 -5.47
CA LEU A 56 -3.76 -13.60 -4.52
C LEU A 56 -2.69 -12.66 -5.09
N ARG A 57 -2.34 -11.64 -4.32
CA ARG A 57 -1.37 -10.61 -4.72
C ARG A 57 0.00 -10.90 -4.12
N ARG A 58 1.04 -10.33 -4.72
CA ARG A 58 2.37 -10.29 -4.08
C ARG A 58 2.44 -9.13 -3.09
N GLY A 59 3.30 -9.30 -2.09
CA GLY A 59 3.43 -8.39 -0.96
C GLY A 59 3.22 -9.12 0.35
N LEU A 60 3.41 -8.40 1.46
CA LEU A 60 3.09 -8.93 2.78
C LEU A 60 1.61 -8.61 3.09
N PRO A 61 0.73 -9.61 3.25
CA PRO A 61 -0.66 -9.39 3.65
C PRO A 61 -0.74 -8.87 5.09
N LEU A 62 -1.72 -8.01 5.37
CA LEU A 62 -1.99 -7.51 6.73
C LEU A 62 -2.25 -8.66 7.71
N GLY A 63 -2.87 -9.75 7.27
CA GLY A 63 -3.11 -10.93 8.12
C GLY A 63 -1.87 -11.66 8.62
N GLU A 64 -0.70 -11.41 8.01
CA GLU A 64 0.58 -11.93 8.47
C GLU A 64 1.38 -10.94 9.34
N MET A 65 0.82 -9.76 9.63
CA MET A 65 1.46 -8.74 10.45
C MET A 65 1.03 -8.84 11.91
N ASP A 66 1.94 -8.55 12.84
CA ASP A 66 1.54 -8.24 14.21
C ASP A 66 0.96 -6.82 14.31
N ARG A 67 0.40 -6.47 15.47
CA ARG A 67 -0.22 -5.15 15.68
C ARG A 67 0.75 -3.98 15.58
N HIS A 68 2.03 -4.18 15.83
CA HIS A 68 3.04 -3.13 15.68
C HIS A 68 3.35 -2.89 14.21
N GLN A 69 3.54 -3.96 13.44
CA GLN A 69 3.77 -3.95 12.00
C GLN A 69 2.58 -3.36 11.23
N GLU A 70 1.36 -3.76 11.59
CA GLU A 70 0.12 -3.21 10.99
C GLU A 70 0.02 -1.69 11.21
N ARG A 71 0.36 -1.19 12.40
CA ARG A 71 0.40 0.27 12.67
C ARG A 71 1.42 0.99 11.80
N LEU A 72 2.57 0.37 11.53
CA LEU A 72 3.59 0.94 10.65
C LEU A 72 3.16 0.93 9.18
N ALA A 73 2.48 -0.13 8.73
CA ALA A 73 1.86 -0.19 7.42
C ALA A 73 0.80 0.91 7.25
N GLN A 74 -0.07 1.12 8.26
CA GLN A 74 -1.06 2.19 8.25
C GLN A 74 -0.43 3.59 8.25
N ARG A 75 0.70 3.79 8.94
CA ARG A 75 1.46 5.04 8.88
C ARG A 75 2.01 5.30 7.50
N LEU A 76 2.60 4.29 6.84
CA LEU A 76 3.05 4.40 5.45
C LEU A 76 1.87 4.77 4.53
N LEU A 77 0.76 4.04 4.62
CA LEU A 77 -0.45 4.33 3.84
C LEU A 77 -0.94 5.79 4.02
N ALA A 78 -0.96 6.27 5.27
CA ALA A 78 -1.35 7.64 5.58
C ALA A 78 -0.41 8.70 4.99
N THR A 79 0.86 8.38 4.71
CA THR A 79 1.77 9.34 4.05
C THR A 79 1.39 9.63 2.60
N GLY A 80 0.72 8.69 1.92
CA GLY A 80 0.27 8.86 0.53
C GLY A 80 -1.12 9.50 0.39
N LEU A 81 -1.87 9.68 1.48
CA LEU A 81 -3.28 10.06 1.39
C LEU A 81 -3.56 11.36 2.14
N SER A 82 -4.58 12.09 1.69
CA SER A 82 -5.24 13.06 2.57
C SER A 82 -5.95 12.33 3.70
N ARG A 83 -6.38 13.07 4.73
CA ARG A 83 -7.20 12.49 5.80
C ARG A 83 -8.46 11.80 5.25
N GLU A 84 -9.15 12.45 4.31
CA GLU A 84 -10.35 11.93 3.65
C GLU A 84 -10.03 10.68 2.82
N GLY A 85 -8.91 10.69 2.11
CA GLY A 85 -8.42 9.51 1.38
C GLY A 85 -8.17 8.33 2.31
N TRP A 86 -7.50 8.55 3.44
CA TRP A 86 -7.24 7.51 4.42
C TRP A 86 -8.52 6.97 5.08
N VAL A 87 -9.48 7.85 5.43
CA VAL A 87 -10.80 7.42 5.92
C VAL A 87 -11.53 6.59 4.87
N THR A 88 -11.48 6.99 3.60
CA THR A 88 -12.09 6.25 2.50
C THR A 88 -11.47 4.85 2.37
N THR A 89 -10.14 4.75 2.32
CA THR A 89 -9.41 3.48 2.26
C THR A 89 -9.80 2.54 3.40
N THR A 90 -9.73 3.01 4.64
CA THR A 90 -10.00 2.20 5.83
C THR A 90 -11.47 1.82 5.95
N THR A 91 -12.38 2.67 5.48
CA THR A 91 -13.82 2.35 5.40
C THR A 91 -14.05 1.23 4.39
N ILE A 92 -13.46 1.31 3.19
CA ILE A 92 -13.55 0.25 2.18
C ILE A 92 -13.06 -1.09 2.73
N MET A 93 -11.88 -1.11 3.35
CA MET A 93 -11.35 -2.31 4.00
C MET A 93 -12.29 -2.84 5.10
N GLY A 94 -12.89 -1.96 5.90
CA GLY A 94 -13.81 -2.35 6.96
C GLY A 94 -15.14 -2.90 6.44
N LEU A 95 -15.57 -2.49 5.24
CA LEU A 95 -16.81 -2.97 4.62
C LEU A 95 -16.73 -4.42 4.18
N GLU A 96 -15.53 -4.99 3.98
CA GLU A 96 -15.33 -6.40 3.60
C GLU A 96 -16.15 -7.33 4.48
N ARG A 97 -15.98 -7.22 5.80
CA ARG A 97 -16.69 -8.06 6.78
C ARG A 97 -18.20 -7.81 6.82
N THR A 98 -18.61 -6.57 6.55
CA THR A 98 -20.05 -6.23 6.50
C THR A 98 -20.70 -6.88 5.29
N LEU A 99 -20.05 -6.79 4.13
CA LEU A 99 -20.53 -7.40 2.90
C LEU A 99 -20.49 -8.93 2.98
N ASP A 100 -19.47 -9.51 3.60
CA ASP A 100 -19.43 -10.96 3.87
C ASP A 100 -20.68 -11.44 4.63
N GLY A 101 -21.08 -10.69 5.66
CA GLY A 101 -22.30 -10.98 6.42
C GLY A 101 -23.59 -10.84 5.62
N ILE A 102 -23.68 -9.85 4.72
CA ILE A 102 -24.84 -9.67 3.81
C ILE A 102 -24.87 -10.80 2.76
N GLU A 103 -23.71 -11.24 2.29
CA GLU A 103 -23.51 -12.34 1.33
C GLU A 103 -23.63 -13.73 1.98
N GLY A 104 -24.01 -13.79 3.27
CA GLY A 104 -24.32 -15.03 3.98
C GLY A 104 -23.10 -15.81 4.46
N TRP A 105 -21.94 -15.15 4.64
CA TRP A 105 -20.67 -15.77 5.05
C TRP A 105 -20.22 -16.86 4.08
N THR A 106 -20.48 -16.65 2.79
CA THR A 106 -20.24 -17.66 1.77
C THR A 106 -18.78 -17.60 1.32
N ALA A 107 -17.97 -18.56 1.76
CA ALA A 107 -16.62 -18.73 1.24
C ALA A 107 -16.68 -19.17 -0.23
N MET A 108 -16.43 -18.25 -1.15
CA MET A 108 -16.38 -18.54 -2.59
C MET A 108 -14.92 -18.73 -3.02
N PRO A 109 -14.62 -19.71 -3.91
CA PRO A 109 -13.28 -19.88 -4.44
C PRO A 109 -12.78 -18.57 -5.09
N ASN A 110 -11.64 -18.08 -4.63
CA ASN A 110 -11.02 -16.82 -5.08
C ASN A 110 -11.77 -15.53 -4.68
N TRP A 111 -12.85 -15.58 -3.89
CA TRP A 111 -13.56 -14.40 -3.39
C TRP A 111 -13.55 -14.41 -1.87
N TRP A 112 -12.68 -13.56 -1.31
CA TRP A 112 -12.36 -13.55 0.11
C TRP A 112 -12.68 -12.15 0.63
N ARG A 113 -13.86 -12.00 1.23
CA ARG A 113 -14.27 -10.79 1.95
C ARG A 113 -13.50 -10.69 3.26
N ASP A 114 -12.25 -10.29 3.19
CA ASP A 114 -11.37 -10.21 4.36
C ASP A 114 -10.46 -8.98 4.32
N ALA A 115 -10.61 -8.13 5.34
CA ALA A 115 -9.79 -6.94 5.53
C ALA A 115 -8.29 -7.27 5.75
N ASN A 116 -7.96 -8.51 6.08
CA ASN A 116 -6.59 -8.98 6.23
C ASN A 116 -5.90 -9.30 4.88
N ILE A 117 -6.65 -9.32 3.77
CA ILE A 117 -6.17 -9.61 2.41
C ILE A 117 -5.92 -8.31 1.64
N TYR A 118 -5.26 -7.39 2.33
CA TYR A 118 -4.61 -6.20 1.76
C TYR A 118 -3.11 -6.33 1.95
N PHE A 119 -2.33 -5.89 0.98
CA PHE A 119 -0.91 -6.19 0.88
C PHE A 119 -0.10 -4.90 0.87
N VAL A 120 1.08 -4.95 1.50
CA VAL A 120 2.10 -3.91 1.38
C VAL A 120 3.27 -4.47 0.58
N THR A 121 3.67 -3.74 -0.46
CA THR A 121 4.89 -4.04 -1.24
C THR A 121 5.75 -2.79 -1.35
N ILE A 122 7.04 -2.90 -1.08
CA ILE A 122 8.06 -1.87 -1.28
C ILE A 122 8.96 -2.29 -2.45
N PHE A 123 9.16 -1.40 -3.40
CA PHE A 123 10.02 -1.59 -4.56
C PHE A 123 11.29 -0.77 -4.40
N GLY A 124 12.46 -1.42 -4.46
CA GLY A 124 13.74 -0.76 -4.24
C GLY A 124 14.00 -0.38 -2.79
N GLN A 125 14.92 0.57 -2.58
CA GLN A 125 15.30 1.05 -1.26
C GLN A 125 14.78 2.49 -1.05
N PRO A 126 14.02 2.77 0.02
CA PRO A 126 13.51 4.09 0.31
C PRO A 126 14.59 4.98 0.98
N ASP A 127 15.75 5.11 0.34
CA ASP A 127 16.91 5.87 0.85
C ASP A 127 17.11 7.24 0.17
N GLY A 128 16.25 7.56 -0.81
CA GLY A 128 16.28 8.81 -1.57
C GLY A 128 17.44 8.92 -2.56
N LYS A 129 18.26 7.87 -2.74
CA LYS A 129 19.40 7.87 -3.67
C LYS A 129 19.06 7.21 -5.00
N GLN A 130 18.16 6.23 -4.97
CA GLN A 130 17.70 5.49 -6.14
C GLN A 130 16.18 5.58 -6.27
N PRO A 131 15.64 5.35 -7.48
CA PRO A 131 14.21 5.14 -7.66
C PRO A 131 13.67 4.07 -6.72
N TRP A 132 12.54 4.37 -6.09
CA TRP A 132 11.84 3.44 -5.22
C TRP A 132 10.35 3.66 -5.31
N GLY A 133 9.57 2.73 -4.76
CA GLY A 133 8.13 2.87 -4.74
C GLY A 133 7.50 2.01 -3.67
N TRP A 134 6.21 2.19 -3.49
CA TRP A 134 5.42 1.34 -2.60
C TRP A 134 4.01 1.18 -3.15
N ARG A 135 3.45 0.01 -2.90
CA ARG A 135 2.07 -0.32 -3.25
C ARG A 135 1.33 -0.81 -2.02
N PHE A 136 0.13 -0.28 -1.84
CA PHE A 136 -0.89 -0.84 -0.96
C PHE A 136 -2.07 -1.28 -1.81
N ASP A 137 -2.35 -2.58 -1.83
CA ASP A 137 -3.41 -3.10 -2.68
C ASP A 137 -4.18 -4.28 -2.10
N GLY A 138 -5.46 -4.30 -2.42
CA GLY A 138 -6.42 -5.38 -2.19
C GLY A 138 -7.36 -5.43 -3.40
N HIS A 139 -8.49 -6.12 -3.30
CA HIS A 139 -9.42 -6.18 -4.42
C HIS A 139 -10.26 -4.89 -4.59
N HIS A 140 -10.42 -4.09 -3.54
CA HIS A 140 -11.19 -2.83 -3.56
C HIS A 140 -10.34 -1.54 -3.47
N VAL A 141 -9.04 -1.66 -3.19
CA VAL A 141 -8.11 -0.53 -3.12
C VAL A 141 -6.84 -0.87 -3.88
N CYS A 142 -6.34 0.07 -4.67
CA CYS A 142 -4.97 0.02 -5.17
C CYS A 142 -4.36 1.42 -5.09
N LEU A 143 -3.21 1.52 -4.44
CA LEU A 143 -2.44 2.74 -4.30
C LEU A 143 -1.01 2.41 -4.64
N ASN A 144 -0.50 2.90 -5.77
CA ASN A 144 0.84 2.62 -6.25
C ASN A 144 1.62 3.92 -6.43
N TYR A 145 2.67 4.12 -5.63
CA TYR A 145 3.51 5.30 -5.63
C TYR A 145 4.89 4.96 -6.19
N THR A 146 5.31 5.72 -7.20
CA THR A 146 6.70 5.73 -7.69
C THR A 146 7.38 7.04 -7.33
N ILE A 147 8.56 6.96 -6.72
CA ILE A 147 9.38 8.08 -6.27
C ILE A 147 10.73 8.04 -7.01
N VAL A 148 11.10 9.15 -7.63
CA VAL A 148 12.38 9.32 -8.33
C VAL A 148 12.93 10.72 -7.99
N ASP A 149 14.22 10.81 -7.68
CA ASP A 149 14.93 12.08 -7.41
C ASP A 149 14.22 12.98 -6.39
N GLY A 150 13.67 12.38 -5.33
CA GLY A 150 12.97 13.11 -4.27
C GLY A 150 11.59 13.66 -4.69
N GLN A 151 11.03 13.20 -5.80
CA GLN A 151 9.72 13.59 -6.31
C GLN A 151 8.80 12.38 -6.48
N ILE A 152 7.51 12.57 -6.23
CA ILE A 152 6.48 11.58 -6.56
C ILE A 152 6.23 11.69 -8.07
N VAL A 153 6.60 10.65 -8.82
CA VAL A 153 6.44 10.60 -10.28
C VAL A 153 5.04 10.19 -10.68
N ALA A 154 4.45 9.23 -9.97
CA ALA A 154 3.09 8.76 -10.26
C ALA A 154 2.45 8.09 -9.02
N PRO A 155 1.22 8.49 -8.64
CA PRO A 155 0.33 7.71 -7.79
C PRO A 155 -0.63 6.88 -8.66
N THR A 156 -0.11 6.09 -9.61
CA THR A 156 -0.95 5.34 -10.55
C THR A 156 -0.53 3.87 -10.65
N PRO A 157 -1.49 2.93 -10.70
CA PRO A 157 -2.93 3.15 -10.55
C PRO A 157 -3.31 3.60 -9.13
N THR A 158 -4.34 4.44 -9.05
CA THR A 158 -5.09 4.74 -7.82
C THR A 158 -6.53 4.29 -8.05
N PHE A 159 -7.01 3.39 -7.21
CA PHE A 159 -8.34 2.78 -7.30
C PHE A 159 -8.97 2.68 -5.91
N PHE A 160 -10.24 3.04 -5.87
CA PHE A 160 -11.18 2.84 -4.77
C PHE A 160 -12.49 2.37 -5.39
N GLY A 161 -12.98 1.19 -5.05
CA GLY A 161 -14.23 0.66 -5.61
C GLY A 161 -14.73 -0.56 -4.88
#